data_AF-A0A100XFV4-F1
#
_entry.id   AF-A0A100XFV4-F1
#
_cell.length_a   1.000
_cell.length_b   1.000
_cell.length_c   1.000
_cell.angle_alpha   90.00
_cell.angle_beta   90.00
_cell.angle_gamma   90.00
#
_symmetry.space_group_name_H-M   'P 1'
#
loop_
_entity.id
_entity.type
_entity.pdbx_description
1 polymer ?
#
loop_
_entity_poly.entity_id
_entity_poly.type
_entity_poly.pdbx_seq_one_letter_code
_entity_poly.pdbx_strand_id
1 'polypeptide(L)'
;MSTVTFTRRTIGAAAAAAAAAGAALALAGPASAGKFDKHLAVDCPQPYSQNCPPRAGMTANTSGPLFVTFTADGNPPACAPMRARIFIDGKEWGSNIVQPGQNDGGYYIDVAPGSHLIEVQGDGVRGGCNTGAMSGWSGTLHVETDDDALNGATP
;
A
#
# COMPACT_ATOMS: atom_id res chain seq x y z
N MET A 1 -31.43 -53.93 -68.13
CA MET A 1 -32.29 -53.81 -66.93
C MET A 1 -31.34 -53.43 -65.79
N SER A 2 -31.21 -52.20 -65.30
CA SER A 2 -32.18 -51.11 -65.14
C SER A 2 -31.59 -49.71 -65.42
N THR A 3 -32.42 -48.92 -66.10
CA THR A 3 -32.60 -47.45 -66.21
C THR A 3 -31.90 -46.58 -65.14
N VAL A 4 -30.95 -45.67 -65.49
CA VAL A 4 -31.09 -44.22 -65.84
C VAL A 4 -31.74 -43.40 -64.70
N THR A 5 -31.14 -42.32 -64.17
CA THR A 5 -31.34 -40.94 -64.69
C THR A 5 -30.43 -39.91 -63.99
N PHE A 6 -29.73 -39.11 -64.79
CA PHE A 6 -29.05 -37.84 -64.48
C PHE A 6 -30.04 -36.77 -63.97
N THR A 7 -29.58 -35.73 -63.25
CA THR A 7 -29.86 -34.31 -63.64
C THR A 7 -29.10 -33.31 -62.74
N ARG A 8 -28.51 -32.32 -63.43
CA ARG A 8 -27.83 -31.11 -62.97
C ARG A 8 -28.71 -30.20 -62.08
N ARG A 9 -28.08 -29.41 -61.20
CA ARG A 9 -28.36 -27.96 -61.10
C ARG A 9 -27.26 -27.21 -60.34
N THR A 10 -26.82 -26.13 -60.96
CA THR A 10 -25.96 -25.06 -60.46
C THR A 10 -26.73 -24.10 -59.54
N ILE A 11 -25.97 -23.17 -58.93
CA ILE A 11 -26.36 -21.84 -58.40
C ILE A 11 -26.57 -21.77 -56.88
N GLY A 12 -25.66 -21.05 -56.21
CA GLY A 12 -26.06 -19.83 -55.51
C GLY A 12 -25.93 -19.78 -53.98
N ALA A 13 -25.17 -18.77 -53.55
CA ALA A 13 -25.36 -17.95 -52.35
C ALA A 13 -25.25 -18.60 -50.96
N ALA A 14 -24.27 -18.17 -50.18
CA ALA A 14 -24.46 -17.07 -49.22
C ALA A 14 -23.31 -17.10 -48.19
N ALA A 15 -22.70 -15.94 -47.96
CA ALA A 15 -21.79 -15.72 -46.87
C ALA A 15 -22.48 -15.97 -45.52
N ALA A 16 -21.85 -16.74 -44.65
CA ALA A 16 -22.12 -16.71 -43.22
C ALA A 16 -20.79 -16.39 -42.53
N ALA A 17 -20.65 -15.12 -42.16
CA ALA A 17 -19.60 -14.65 -41.27
C ALA A 17 -19.80 -15.29 -39.89
N ALA A 18 -18.96 -16.27 -39.56
CA ALA A 18 -18.82 -16.73 -38.19
C ALA A 18 -17.80 -15.84 -37.50
N ALA A 19 -18.30 -14.79 -36.84
CA ALA A 19 -17.55 -14.02 -35.86
C ALA A 19 -17.16 -14.95 -34.70
N ALA A 20 -15.95 -15.49 -34.75
CA ALA A 20 -15.36 -16.17 -33.62
C ALA A 20 -14.97 -15.10 -32.59
N ALA A 21 -15.76 -15.02 -31.51
CA ALA A 21 -15.50 -14.19 -30.36
C ALA A 21 -14.08 -14.46 -29.84
N GLY A 22 -13.17 -13.53 -30.07
CA GLY A 22 -11.87 -13.51 -29.43
C GLY A 22 -12.09 -13.30 -27.94
N ALA A 23 -11.97 -14.35 -27.15
CA ALA A 23 -11.77 -14.23 -25.71
C ALA A 23 -10.43 -13.52 -25.53
N ALA A 24 -10.47 -12.19 -25.35
CA ALA A 24 -9.36 -11.46 -24.80
C ALA A 24 -9.18 -11.96 -23.36
N LEU A 25 -8.33 -12.97 -23.20
CA LEU A 25 -7.68 -13.25 -21.93
C LEU A 25 -6.91 -11.98 -21.57
N ALA A 26 -7.56 -11.09 -20.83
CA ALA A 26 -6.85 -10.05 -20.12
C ALA A 26 -5.85 -10.78 -19.23
N LEU A 27 -4.57 -10.74 -19.60
CA LEU A 27 -3.51 -11.10 -18.68
C LEU A 27 -3.69 -10.15 -17.49
N ALA A 28 -4.25 -10.65 -16.40
CA ALA A 28 -4.05 -10.03 -15.11
C ALA A 28 -2.52 -9.91 -14.98
N GLY A 29 -2.01 -8.67 -15.00
CA GLY A 29 -0.61 -8.43 -14.67
C GLY A 29 -0.33 -9.05 -13.30
N PRO A 30 0.92 -9.47 -13.02
CA PRO A 30 1.24 -9.96 -11.69
C PRO A 30 0.82 -8.90 -10.67
N ALA A 31 0.02 -9.32 -9.68
CA ALA A 31 -0.17 -8.52 -8.48
C ALA A 31 1.24 -8.25 -7.93
N SER A 32 1.62 -6.98 -7.83
CA SER A 32 3.00 -6.62 -7.53
C SER A 32 3.20 -6.66 -6.02
N ALA A 33 3.26 -7.87 -5.45
CA ALA A 33 3.74 -8.07 -4.09
C ALA A 33 5.14 -7.45 -3.95
N GLY A 34 5.28 -6.59 -2.95
CA GLY A 34 6.52 -5.87 -2.70
C GLY A 34 6.61 -5.44 -1.25
N LYS A 35 7.85 -5.34 -0.77
CA LYS A 35 8.22 -4.82 0.55
C LYS A 35 9.14 -3.64 0.37
N PHE A 36 8.85 -2.55 1.08
CA PHE A 36 9.56 -1.30 0.95
C PHE A 36 9.88 -0.73 2.33
N ASP A 37 11.14 -0.36 2.51
CA ASP A 37 11.60 0.36 3.70
C ASP A 37 12.01 1.78 3.32
N LYS A 38 11.50 2.75 4.08
CA LYS A 38 11.94 4.14 4.00
C LYS A 38 12.23 4.68 5.38
N HIS A 39 13.49 5.06 5.59
CA HIS A 39 13.87 5.84 6.77
C HIS A 39 13.35 7.27 6.63
N LEU A 40 12.74 7.78 7.70
CA LEU A 40 12.13 9.09 7.82
C LEU A 40 12.81 9.83 8.97
N ALA A 41 13.20 11.07 8.72
CA ALA A 41 13.67 12.00 9.73
C ALA A 41 13.02 13.36 9.47
N VAL A 42 12.35 13.90 10.48
CA VAL A 42 11.48 15.07 10.35
C VAL A 42 11.75 16.05 11.47
N ASP A 43 12.03 17.29 11.08
CA ASP A 43 12.15 18.42 12.00
C ASP A 43 10.79 19.07 12.26
N CYS A 44 10.52 19.37 13.53
CA CYS A 44 9.31 20.07 13.93
C CYS A 44 9.51 21.60 13.83
N PRO A 45 8.49 22.35 13.38
CA PRO A 45 8.60 23.80 13.30
C PRO A 45 8.69 24.44 14.69
N GLN A 46 9.43 25.55 14.77
CA GLN A 46 9.43 26.41 15.96
C GLN A 46 8.14 27.25 16.05
N PRO A 47 7.63 27.53 17.27
CA PRO A 47 8.10 27.05 18.57
C PRO A 47 7.77 25.56 18.81
N TYR A 48 8.70 24.80 19.41
CA TYR A 48 8.50 23.37 19.67
C TYR A 48 7.31 23.12 20.58
N SER A 49 6.57 22.06 20.26
CA SER A 49 5.44 21.57 21.04
C SER A 49 5.41 20.04 21.00
N GLN A 50 4.43 19.40 21.64
CA GLN A 50 4.22 17.96 21.47
C GLN A 50 3.65 17.61 20.10
N ASN A 51 2.84 18.49 19.51
CA ASN A 51 2.33 18.26 18.16
C ASN A 51 3.41 18.65 17.16
N CYS A 52 3.78 17.72 16.28
CA CYS A 52 4.69 17.97 15.17
C CYS A 52 3.90 17.87 13.85
N PRO A 53 3.42 18.98 13.27
CA PRO A 53 2.58 18.97 12.08
C PRO A 53 3.15 18.27 10.84
N PRO A 54 4.46 18.41 10.52
CA PRO A 54 5.00 17.83 9.30
C PRO A 54 4.86 16.31 9.26
N ARG A 55 4.46 15.80 8.10
CA ARG A 55 4.37 14.38 7.79
C ARG A 55 5.50 14.01 6.84
N ALA A 56 5.92 12.76 6.88
CA ALA A 56 6.84 12.20 5.90
C ALA A 56 6.44 10.77 5.56
N GLY A 57 6.74 10.34 4.35
CA GLY A 57 6.18 9.11 3.84
C GLY A 57 6.72 8.71 2.48
N MET A 58 6.05 7.77 1.83
CA MET A 58 6.35 7.31 0.48
C MET A 58 5.08 7.01 -0.30
N THR A 59 5.22 6.93 -1.61
CA THR A 59 4.17 6.42 -2.50
C THR A 59 4.43 4.96 -2.82
N ALA A 60 3.40 4.13 -2.78
CA ALA A 60 3.44 2.75 -3.23
C ALA A 60 2.31 2.48 -4.22
N ASN A 61 2.60 1.71 -5.27
CA ASN A 61 1.57 1.18 -6.16
C ASN A 61 1.19 -0.21 -5.65
N THR A 62 -0.11 -0.48 -5.55
CA THR A 62 -0.64 -1.78 -5.13
C THR A 62 -1.84 -2.15 -6.00
N SER A 63 -2.05 -3.44 -6.23
CA SER A 63 -3.29 -3.95 -6.84
C SER A 63 -4.30 -4.47 -5.82
N GLY A 64 -3.97 -4.37 -4.54
CA GLY A 64 -4.75 -4.88 -3.42
C GLY A 64 -4.31 -4.24 -2.09
N PRO A 65 -4.37 -4.98 -0.97
CA PRO A 65 -4.17 -4.41 0.36
C PRO A 65 -2.74 -3.93 0.61
N LEU A 66 -2.59 -3.14 1.68
CA LEU A 66 -1.31 -2.73 2.25
C LEU A 66 -1.16 -3.28 3.66
N PHE A 67 0.07 -3.59 4.05
CA PHE A 67 0.44 -3.76 5.46
C PHE A 67 1.52 -2.74 5.80
N VAL A 68 1.21 -1.82 6.70
CA VAL A 68 2.07 -0.67 7.01
C VAL A 68 2.50 -0.76 8.47
N THR A 69 3.80 -0.69 8.71
CA THR A 69 4.38 -0.68 10.05
C THR A 69 5.36 0.47 10.16
N PHE A 70 5.32 1.21 11.27
CA PHE A 70 6.34 2.19 11.59
C PHE A 70 7.14 1.75 12.81
N THR A 71 8.46 1.83 12.71
CA THR A 71 9.40 1.54 13.80
C THR A 71 10.15 2.81 14.18
N ALA A 72 10.02 3.25 15.42
CA ALA A 72 10.76 4.40 15.92
C ALA A 72 12.25 4.07 16.01
N ASP A 73 13.13 5.03 15.70
CA ASP A 73 14.56 4.79 15.85
C ASP A 73 14.94 4.50 17.30
N GLY A 74 15.79 3.48 17.46
CA GLY A 74 16.36 3.10 18.76
C GLY A 74 17.81 3.55 18.95
N ASN A 75 18.47 4.09 17.92
CA ASN A 75 19.89 4.46 17.98
C ASN A 75 20.23 5.67 17.09
N PRO A 76 20.77 6.78 17.65
CA PRO A 76 20.93 7.02 19.08
C PRO A 76 19.56 6.97 19.78
N PRO A 77 19.48 6.39 20.99
CA PRO A 77 18.18 6.19 21.64
C PRO A 77 17.56 7.56 21.95
N ALA A 78 16.38 7.80 21.39
CA ALA A 78 15.52 8.85 21.90
C ALA A 78 15.24 8.58 23.39
N CYS A 79 15.09 9.63 24.19
CA CYS A 79 14.89 9.50 25.64
C CYS A 79 13.42 9.58 26.06
N ALA A 80 12.48 9.58 25.11
CA ALA A 80 11.05 9.68 25.34
C ALA A 80 10.27 8.92 24.25
N PRO A 81 9.04 8.44 24.55
CA PRO A 81 8.17 7.87 23.55
C PRO A 81 7.57 8.93 22.61
N MET A 82 7.01 8.48 21.50
CA MET A 82 6.20 9.29 20.61
C MET A 82 4.94 8.54 20.17
N ARG A 83 3.93 9.28 19.72
CA ARG A 83 2.75 8.73 19.07
C ARG A 83 2.97 8.78 17.55
N ALA A 84 3.14 7.62 16.94
CA ALA A 84 3.16 7.50 15.48
C ALA A 84 1.72 7.42 14.98
N ARG A 85 1.37 8.27 14.02
CA ARG A 85 0.06 8.31 13.34
C ARG A 85 0.27 8.00 11.87
N ILE A 86 -0.38 6.96 11.36
CA ILE A 86 -0.32 6.53 9.97
C ILE A 86 -1.45 7.17 9.18
N PHE A 87 -1.12 7.74 8.02
CA PHE A 87 -2.06 8.33 7.08
C PHE A 87 -1.96 7.64 5.73
N ILE A 88 -3.12 7.38 5.12
CA ILE A 88 -3.25 6.87 3.75
C ILE A 88 -4.08 7.89 2.97
N ASP A 89 -3.50 8.44 1.90
CA ASP A 89 -4.10 9.47 1.05
C ASP A 89 -4.67 10.64 1.86
N GLY A 90 -3.93 11.06 2.89
CA GLY A 90 -4.27 12.16 3.78
C GLY A 90 -5.24 11.83 4.92
N LYS A 91 -5.86 10.64 4.93
CA LYS A 91 -6.75 10.17 6.00
C LYS A 91 -5.98 9.38 7.05
N GLU A 92 -6.17 9.71 8.33
CA GLU A 92 -5.58 8.92 9.42
C GLU A 92 -6.21 7.53 9.45
N TRP A 93 -5.36 6.50 9.45
CA TRP A 93 -5.78 5.11 9.55
C TRP A 93 -5.74 4.61 10.99
N GLY A 94 -4.63 4.89 11.69
CA GLY A 94 -4.40 4.43 13.04
C GLY A 94 -3.20 5.12 13.67
N SER A 95 -3.08 4.98 14.98
CA SER A 95 -1.93 5.48 15.72
C SER A 95 -1.60 4.61 16.93
N ASN A 96 -0.33 4.63 17.33
CA ASN A 96 0.14 3.96 18.54
C ASN A 96 1.26 4.76 19.21
N ILE A 97 1.41 4.57 20.52
CA ILE A 97 2.57 5.11 21.26
C ILE A 97 3.70 4.09 21.15
N VAL A 98 4.82 4.54 20.58
CA VAL A 98 6.02 3.73 20.39
C VAL A 98 7.16 4.24 21.26
N GLN A 99 7.84 3.30 21.91
CA GLN A 99 9.12 3.57 22.56
C GLN A 99 10.24 3.59 21.49
N PRO A 100 11.38 4.22 21.78
CA PRO A 100 12.56 4.13 20.93
C PRO A 100 12.89 2.67 20.59
N GLY A 101 13.03 2.35 19.30
CA GLY A 101 13.29 1.00 18.81
C GLY A 101 12.09 0.05 18.77
N GLN A 102 10.88 0.50 19.11
CA GLN A 102 9.65 -0.31 19.02
C GLN A 102 8.86 0.00 17.76
N ASN A 103 8.12 -1.02 17.28
CA ASN A 103 7.13 -0.86 16.22
C ASN A 103 5.76 -0.45 16.78
N ASP A 104 4.91 0.09 15.92
CA ASP A 104 3.54 0.52 16.24
C ASP A 104 2.51 -0.63 16.25
N GLY A 105 2.93 -1.87 16.00
CA GLY A 105 2.09 -3.06 15.90
C GLY A 105 1.62 -3.39 14.48
N GLY A 106 1.86 -2.50 13.51
CA GLY A 106 1.46 -2.70 12.12
C GLY A 106 -0.05 -2.58 11.87
N TYR A 107 -0.40 -2.23 10.63
CA TYR A 107 -1.78 -2.01 10.20
C TYR A 107 -2.05 -2.67 8.86
N TYR A 108 -3.02 -3.59 8.82
CA TYR A 108 -3.62 -4.05 7.58
C TYR A 108 -4.63 -3.02 7.07
N ILE A 109 -4.51 -2.64 5.81
CA ILE A 109 -5.31 -1.60 5.17
C ILE A 109 -5.80 -2.13 3.83
N ASP A 110 -7.12 -2.26 3.70
CA ASP A 110 -7.75 -2.58 2.43
C ASP A 110 -7.92 -1.31 1.59
N VAL A 111 -7.21 -1.23 0.45
CA VAL A 111 -7.23 -0.09 -0.47
C VAL A 111 -7.61 -0.55 -1.87
N ALA A 112 -8.18 0.36 -2.66
CA ALA A 112 -8.44 0.10 -4.06
C ALA A 112 -7.11 -0.04 -4.84
N PRO A 113 -7.08 -0.74 -5.99
CA PRO A 113 -5.90 -0.76 -6.85
C PRO A 113 -5.48 0.65 -7.27
N GLY A 114 -4.20 0.98 -7.13
CA GLY A 114 -3.69 2.29 -7.51
C GLY A 114 -2.40 2.71 -6.81
N SER A 115 -2.07 3.98 -6.98
CA SER A 115 -0.97 4.66 -6.32
C SER A 115 -1.48 5.33 -5.04
N HIS A 116 -0.94 4.93 -3.89
CA HIS A 116 -1.31 5.47 -2.59
C HIS A 116 -0.16 6.22 -1.94
N LEU A 117 -0.47 7.33 -1.28
CA LEU A 117 0.47 8.07 -0.44
C LEU A 117 0.35 7.58 1.00
N ILE A 118 1.43 6.99 1.51
CA ILE A 118 1.53 6.48 2.89
C ILE A 118 2.44 7.40 3.67
N GLU A 119 1.91 8.02 4.72
CA GLU A 119 2.65 8.97 5.53
C GLU A 119 2.58 8.64 7.02
N VAL A 120 3.61 9.08 7.73
CA VAL A 120 3.69 9.05 9.18
C VAL A 120 3.75 10.47 9.70
N GLN A 121 3.08 10.69 10.83
CA GLN A 121 3.27 11.86 11.67
C GLN A 121 3.62 11.41 13.08
N GLY A 122 4.70 11.96 13.65
CA GLY A 122 5.08 11.71 15.03
C GLY A 122 4.68 12.86 15.94
N ASP A 123 3.92 12.60 17.00
CA ASP A 123 3.74 13.56 18.10
C ASP A 123 4.54 13.14 19.32
N GLY A 124 5.09 14.10 20.03
CA GLY A 124 5.78 13.85 21.28
C GLY A 124 4.81 13.42 22.36
N VAL A 125 5.21 12.42 23.14
CA VAL A 125 4.48 11.97 24.32
C VAL A 125 5.31 12.33 25.55
N ARG A 126 4.68 12.97 26.54
CA ARG A 126 5.36 13.27 27.81
C ARG A 126 5.79 11.97 28.48
N GLY A 127 7.05 11.90 28.87
CA GLY A 127 7.67 10.71 29.43
C GLY A 127 9.17 10.74 29.22
N GLY A 128 9.92 10.04 30.07
CA GLY A 128 11.38 10.08 30.05
C GLY A 128 11.91 11.52 30.13
N CYS A 129 12.65 11.95 29.11
CA CYS A 129 13.20 13.32 29.03
C CYS A 129 12.24 14.38 28.46
N ASN A 130 11.12 13.97 27.85
CA ASN A 130 10.21 14.91 27.20
C ASN A 130 9.29 15.58 28.23
N THR A 131 9.54 16.86 28.48
CA THR A 131 8.79 17.71 29.42
C THR A 131 7.64 18.50 28.77
N GLY A 132 7.41 18.36 27.46
CA GLY A 132 6.39 19.12 26.75
C GLY A 132 6.77 19.63 25.36
N ALA A 133 7.98 19.32 24.88
CA ALA A 133 8.50 19.84 23.63
C ALA A 133 9.22 18.73 22.85
N MET A 134 9.02 18.73 21.55
CA MET A 134 9.64 17.81 20.60
C MET A 134 10.22 18.61 19.44
N SER A 135 11.50 18.39 19.16
CA SER A 135 12.19 19.06 18.05
C SER A 135 12.13 18.31 16.73
N GLY A 136 11.86 17.02 16.78
CA GLY A 136 11.77 16.16 15.61
C GLY A 136 11.49 14.71 15.99
N TRP A 137 11.21 13.90 14.99
CA TRP A 137 11.10 12.44 15.11
C TRP A 137 11.83 11.77 13.95
N SER A 138 12.18 10.51 14.17
CA SER A 138 12.72 9.66 13.12
C SER A 138 12.37 8.20 13.36
N GLY A 139 12.42 7.43 12.28
CA GLY A 139 12.15 6.00 12.28
C GLY A 139 12.02 5.45 10.86
N THR A 140 11.70 4.16 10.76
CA THR A 140 11.56 3.47 9.49
C THR A 140 10.09 3.13 9.24
N LEU A 141 9.59 3.59 8.10
CA LEU A 141 8.31 3.19 7.54
C LEU A 141 8.53 1.94 6.67
N HIS A 142 7.88 0.85 7.04
CA HIS A 142 7.81 -0.39 6.30
C HIS A 142 6.44 -0.51 5.64
N VAL A 143 6.40 -0.81 4.34
CA VAL A 143 5.16 -0.99 3.56
C VAL A 143 5.26 -2.30 2.78
N GLU A 144 4.27 -3.16 2.96
CA GLU A 144 4.06 -4.36 2.15
C GLU A 144 2.80 -4.18 1.28
N THR A 145 2.81 -4.70 0.05
CA THR A 145 1.70 -4.60 -0.92
C THR A 145 1.18 -5.98 -1.32
N ASP A 146 -0.08 -6.05 -1.77
CA ASP A 146 -0.69 -7.23 -2.38
C ASP A 146 -0.55 -8.50 -1.51
N ASP A 147 -0.02 -9.60 -2.05
CA ASP A 147 0.15 -10.85 -1.31
C ASP A 147 1.14 -10.73 -0.14
N ASP A 148 2.13 -9.83 -0.21
CA ASP A 148 3.02 -9.58 0.92
C ASP A 148 2.24 -8.97 2.09
N ALA A 149 1.34 -8.02 1.82
CA ALA A 149 0.50 -7.42 2.85
C ALA A 149 -0.37 -8.45 3.60
N LEU A 150 -0.81 -9.52 2.93
CA LEU A 150 -1.56 -10.61 3.57
C LEU A 150 -0.68 -11.41 4.55
N ASN A 151 0.59 -11.61 4.22
CA ASN A 151 1.55 -12.30 5.07
C ASN A 151 2.03 -11.43 6.24
N GLY A 152 2.16 -10.11 6.03
CA GLY A 152 2.51 -9.17 7.11
C GLY A 152 1.43 -9.09 8.19
N ALA A 153 0.16 -9.31 7.82
CA ALA A 153 -0.98 -9.28 8.73
C ALA A 153 -1.18 -10.54 9.59
N THR A 154 -0.41 -11.61 9.37
CA THR A 154 -0.48 -12.81 10.21
C THR A 154 0.45 -12.68 11.44
N PRO A 155 -0.07 -12.96 12.66
CA PRO A 155 0.68 -12.84 13.91
C PRO A 155 1.78 -13.88 14.10
#